data_AF-A0A060WJ98-F1
#
_entry.id   AF-A0A060WJ98-F1
#
_cell.length_a   1.000
_cell.length_b   1.000
_cell.length_c   1.000
_cell.angle_alpha   90.00
_cell.angle_beta   90.00
_cell.angle_gamma   90.00
#
_symmetry.space_group_name_H-M   'P 1'
#
loop_
_entity.id
_entity.type
_entity.pdbx_description
1 polymer ?
#
loop_
_entity_poly.entity_id
_entity_poly.type
_entity_poly.pdbx_seq_one_letter_code
_entity_poly.pdbx_strand_id
1 'polypeptide(L)'
;MKKIPPGAEASNVLVGELEFLEQPVVAFVRLCPAVLLNGLAEVPITTRFLFILLGPLGKGPQYHEIGRSIATLMTDEVFHDVAYKAKDRNDLVAGIDEFLDQVTVLPPGEWDPSIRIEPPKNVPSQEKRKVPPLPNGDLGEAEEPGGHGGPELQRTGRFFGGFFMDIKRKAPHYLSDYTDALSLQCLASFLFLYCACMSPVITFGGLLGEATEGRISAIESLFGASMTGIAYSLFAGQPLTILGSTGPVLVFEKILFKFCK
;
A
#
# COMPACT_ATOMS: atom_id res chain seq x y z
N MET A 1 -16.20 -21.64 -35.50
CA MET A 1 -15.95 -20.26 -35.01
C MET A 1 -17.18 -19.65 -34.33
N LYS A 2 -17.79 -20.30 -33.32
CA LYS A 2 -19.04 -19.81 -32.67
C LYS A 2 -18.83 -19.02 -31.37
N LYS A 3 -17.58 -18.77 -30.96
CA LYS A 3 -17.25 -18.17 -29.65
C LYS A 3 -16.56 -16.80 -29.73
N ILE A 4 -16.31 -16.27 -30.92
CA ILE A 4 -15.60 -15.00 -31.09
C ILE A 4 -16.65 -13.89 -31.27
N PRO A 5 -16.66 -12.86 -30.40
CA PRO A 5 -17.59 -11.75 -30.53
C PRO A 5 -17.43 -11.01 -31.87
N PRO A 6 -18.52 -10.46 -32.43
CA PRO A 6 -18.42 -9.58 -33.58
C PRO A 6 -17.60 -8.33 -33.20
N GLY A 7 -16.64 -7.96 -34.05
CA GLY A 7 -15.73 -6.83 -33.80
C GLY A 7 -14.57 -7.12 -32.85
N ALA A 8 -14.36 -8.39 -32.46
CA ALA A 8 -13.19 -8.77 -31.67
C ALA A 8 -11.88 -8.49 -32.45
N GLU A 9 -10.88 -8.01 -31.72
CA GLU A 9 -9.53 -7.79 -32.22
C GLU A 9 -8.55 -8.76 -31.54
N ALA A 10 -7.46 -9.09 -32.22
CA ALA A 10 -6.47 -10.05 -31.74
C ALA A 10 -5.30 -9.37 -31.01
N SER A 11 -4.81 -10.04 -29.98
CA SER A 11 -3.53 -9.77 -29.33
C SER A 11 -2.58 -10.94 -29.63
N ASN A 12 -1.46 -10.67 -30.29
CA ASN A 12 -0.48 -11.72 -30.64
C ASN A 12 0.68 -11.68 -29.65
N VAL A 13 0.96 -12.82 -29.03
CA VAL A 13 2.06 -12.97 -28.07
C VAL A 13 3.11 -13.87 -28.70
N LEU A 14 4.24 -13.27 -29.08
CA LEU A 14 5.33 -13.92 -29.80
C LEU A 14 6.52 -14.04 -28.86
N VAL A 15 6.87 -15.27 -28.48
CA VAL A 15 7.99 -15.56 -27.60
C VAL A 15 8.96 -16.53 -28.26
N GLY A 16 10.26 -16.35 -28.07
CA GLY A 16 11.24 -17.22 -28.72
C GLY A 16 12.68 -17.00 -28.29
N GLU A 17 13.55 -17.89 -28.76
CA GLU A 17 14.99 -17.81 -28.54
C GLU A 17 15.71 -17.50 -29.84
N LEU A 18 16.80 -16.73 -29.74
CA LEU A 18 17.68 -16.40 -30.85
C LEU A 18 19.13 -16.53 -30.39
N GLU A 19 19.93 -17.28 -31.15
CA GLU A 19 21.32 -17.60 -30.82
C GLU A 19 22.22 -16.37 -30.68
N PHE A 20 21.96 -15.33 -31.48
CA PHE A 20 22.78 -14.12 -31.51
C PHE A 20 22.40 -13.06 -30.46
N LEU A 21 21.33 -13.26 -29.69
CA LEU A 21 20.93 -12.29 -28.66
C LEU A 21 21.68 -12.57 -27.36
N GLU A 22 22.43 -11.59 -26.86
CA GLU A 22 23.08 -11.65 -25.55
C GLU A 22 22.11 -11.33 -24.39
N GLN A 23 21.05 -10.56 -24.68
CA GLN A 23 20.07 -10.09 -23.70
C GLN A 23 18.64 -10.22 -24.26
N PRO A 24 17.62 -10.41 -23.39
CA PRO A 24 16.23 -10.43 -23.85
C PRO A 24 15.79 -9.05 -24.34
N VAL A 25 15.07 -9.05 -25.46
CA VAL A 25 14.44 -7.89 -26.08
C VAL A 25 12.93 -8.04 -25.92
N VAL A 26 12.31 -6.99 -25.40
CA VAL A 26 10.86 -6.94 -25.16
C VAL A 26 10.26 -5.76 -25.90
N ALA A 27 9.16 -6.01 -26.61
CA ALA A 27 8.34 -4.96 -27.22
C ALA A 27 6.86 -5.22 -26.96
N PHE A 28 6.16 -4.17 -26.53
CA PHE A 28 4.70 -4.14 -26.48
C PHE A 28 4.21 -3.08 -27.46
N VAL A 29 3.38 -3.48 -28.42
CA VAL A 29 2.95 -2.65 -29.54
C VAL A 29 1.43 -2.61 -29.59
N ARG A 30 0.87 -1.39 -29.67
CA ARG A 30 -0.53 -1.16 -30.00
C ARG A 30 -0.63 -0.49 -31.38
N LEU A 31 -1.24 -1.18 -32.34
CA LEU A 31 -1.47 -0.64 -33.67
C LEU A 31 -2.57 0.43 -33.64
N CYS A 32 -2.40 1.51 -34.41
CA CYS A 32 -3.31 2.65 -34.42
C CYS A 32 -4.65 2.31 -35.12
N PRO A 33 -4.65 1.72 -36.33
CA PRO A 33 -5.74 0.89 -36.79
C PRO A 33 -5.44 -0.60 -36.50
N ALA A 34 -6.46 -1.40 -36.21
CA ALA A 34 -6.27 -2.85 -36.18
C ALA A 34 -6.08 -3.35 -37.62
N VAL A 35 -5.07 -4.21 -37.84
CA VAL A 35 -4.68 -4.65 -39.18
C VAL A 35 -4.74 -6.17 -39.26
N LEU A 36 -5.31 -6.70 -40.35
CA LEU A 36 -5.27 -8.12 -40.63
C LEU A 36 -3.86 -8.53 -41.08
N LEU A 37 -3.09 -9.11 -40.17
CA LEU A 37 -1.75 -9.63 -40.44
C LEU A 37 -1.88 -11.08 -40.90
N ASN A 38 -1.84 -11.29 -42.22
CA ASN A 38 -2.02 -12.60 -42.83
C ASN A 38 -0.96 -13.60 -42.33
N GLY A 39 -1.42 -14.76 -41.86
CA GLY A 39 -0.54 -15.83 -41.37
C GLY A 39 0.00 -15.63 -39.96
N LEU A 40 -0.34 -14.52 -39.27
CA LEU A 40 0.11 -14.30 -37.90
C LEU A 40 -0.82 -14.97 -36.87
N ALA A 41 -2.13 -14.86 -37.07
CA ALA A 41 -3.13 -15.50 -36.23
C ALA A 41 -3.76 -16.70 -36.96
N GLU A 42 -4.12 -17.74 -36.21
CA GLU A 42 -4.78 -18.94 -36.74
C GLU A 42 -6.17 -18.64 -37.35
N VAL A 43 -6.79 -17.55 -36.89
CA VAL A 43 -8.12 -17.10 -37.33
C VAL A 43 -7.97 -15.73 -37.99
N PRO A 44 -8.69 -15.44 -39.09
CA PRO A 44 -8.61 -14.16 -39.79
C PRO A 44 -9.25 -13.03 -38.98
N ILE A 45 -8.52 -12.53 -37.99
CA ILE A 45 -8.92 -11.44 -37.08
C ILE A 45 -7.88 -10.32 -37.16
N THR A 46 -8.35 -9.08 -37.15
CA THR A 46 -7.49 -7.91 -37.15
C THR A 46 -6.69 -7.83 -35.85
N THR A 47 -5.37 -7.74 -35.97
CA THR A 47 -4.46 -7.58 -34.85
C THR A 47 -4.49 -6.14 -34.36
N ARG A 48 -4.63 -5.95 -33.05
CA ARG A 48 -4.48 -4.67 -32.37
C ARG A 48 -3.21 -4.58 -31.55
N PHE A 49 -2.88 -5.66 -30.83
CA PHE A 49 -1.74 -5.71 -29.94
C PHE A 49 -0.73 -6.76 -30.38
N LEU A 50 0.54 -6.46 -30.17
CA LEU A 50 1.63 -7.43 -30.28
C LEU A 50 2.53 -7.33 -29.05
N PHE A 51 2.80 -8.47 -28.43
CA PHE A 51 3.85 -8.63 -27.46
C PHE A 51 4.95 -9.49 -28.07
N ILE A 52 6.19 -9.03 -28.02
CA ILE A 52 7.35 -9.74 -28.56
C ILE A 52 8.38 -9.87 -27.44
N LEU A 53 8.78 -11.09 -27.14
CA LEU A 53 9.87 -11.41 -26.22
C LEU A 53 10.82 -12.39 -26.91
N LEU A 54 12.01 -11.90 -27.25
CA LEU A 54 13.07 -12.71 -27.86
C LEU A 54 14.31 -12.63 -26.98
N GLY A 55 15.02 -13.73 -26.76
CA GLY A 55 16.24 -13.68 -25.95
C GLY A 55 17.21 -14.82 -26.22
N PRO A 56 18.31 -14.91 -25.44
CA PRO A 56 19.31 -15.96 -25.59
C PRO A 56 18.72 -17.37 -25.42
N LEU A 57 19.42 -18.35 -25.98
CA LEU A 57 19.15 -19.78 -25.82
C LEU A 57 19.19 -20.22 -24.36
N GLY A 58 18.42 -21.25 -24.02
CA GLY A 58 18.37 -21.88 -22.70
C GLY A 58 17.36 -21.27 -21.73
N LYS A 59 16.51 -20.34 -22.19
CA LYS A 59 15.46 -19.66 -21.40
C LYS A 59 14.04 -19.84 -21.97
N GLY A 60 13.87 -20.69 -22.99
CA GLY A 60 12.63 -20.93 -23.70
C GLY A 60 11.44 -21.23 -22.79
N PRO A 61 11.56 -22.15 -21.80
CA PRO A 61 10.48 -22.40 -20.84
C PRO A 61 10.08 -21.15 -20.03
N GLN A 62 11.04 -20.30 -19.66
CA GLN A 62 10.75 -19.05 -18.95
C GLN A 62 10.03 -18.05 -19.86
N TYR A 63 10.47 -17.91 -21.11
CA TYR A 63 9.80 -17.04 -22.09
C TYR A 63 8.38 -17.51 -22.40
N HIS A 64 8.16 -18.83 -22.45
CA HIS A 64 6.85 -19.42 -22.60
C HIS A 64 5.92 -19.03 -21.44
N GLU A 65 6.38 -19.15 -20.19
CA GLU A 65 5.57 -18.75 -19.04
C GLU A 65 5.32 -17.24 -19.01
N ILE A 66 6.30 -16.39 -19.37
CA ILE A 66 6.08 -14.94 -19.51
C ILE A 66 5.02 -14.66 -20.59
N GLY A 67 5.09 -15.33 -21.73
CA GLY A 67 4.09 -15.20 -22.79
C GLY A 67 2.70 -15.58 -22.31
N ARG A 68 2.57 -16.68 -21.56
CA ARG A 68 1.30 -17.08 -20.94
C ARG A 68 0.79 -16.02 -19.97
N SER A 69 1.65 -15.47 -19.11
CA SER A 69 1.28 -14.41 -18.17
C SER A 69 0.73 -13.18 -18.89
N ILE A 70 1.40 -12.71 -19.95
CA ILE A 70 0.92 -11.56 -20.75
C ILE A 70 -0.38 -11.88 -21.48
N ALA A 71 -0.51 -13.08 -22.05
CA ALA A 71 -1.74 -13.50 -22.70
C ALA A 71 -2.93 -13.52 -21.72
N THR A 72 -2.72 -14.05 -20.52
CA THR A 72 -3.73 -14.05 -19.45
C THR A 72 -4.06 -12.63 -18.98
N LEU A 73 -3.05 -11.79 -18.78
CA LEU A 73 -3.24 -10.39 -18.40
C LEU A 73 -4.11 -9.63 -19.42
N MET A 74 -3.92 -9.88 -20.72
CA MET A 74 -4.75 -9.28 -21.79
C MET A 74 -6.21 -9.76 -21.80
N THR A 75 -6.55 -10.83 -21.07
CA THR A 75 -7.94 -11.27 -20.88
C THR A 75 -8.64 -10.57 -19.71
N ASP A 76 -7.89 -9.87 -18.86
CA ASP A 76 -8.45 -9.07 -17.79
C ASP A 76 -9.15 -7.83 -18.35
N GLU A 77 -10.41 -7.61 -17.97
CA GLU A 77 -11.21 -6.49 -18.49
C GLU A 77 -10.61 -5.11 -18.17
N VAL A 78 -9.98 -4.94 -17.00
CA VAL A 78 -9.39 -3.66 -16.58
C VAL A 78 -8.09 -3.43 -17.32
N PHE A 79 -7.20 -4.42 -17.30
CA PHE A 79 -5.93 -4.28 -17.99
C PHE A 79 -6.14 -4.09 -19.50
N HIS A 80 -7.11 -4.80 -20.09
CA HIS A 80 -7.50 -4.62 -21.48
C HIS A 80 -7.87 -3.16 -21.78
N ASP A 81 -8.73 -2.56 -20.94
CA ASP A 81 -9.14 -1.17 -21.05
C ASP A 81 -7.97 -0.19 -20.91
N VAL A 82 -7.08 -0.44 -19.95
CA VAL A 82 -5.84 0.32 -19.77
C VAL A 82 -4.98 0.22 -21.03
N ALA A 83 -4.80 -0.99 -21.58
CA ALA A 83 -4.00 -1.22 -22.78
C ALA A 83 -4.54 -0.45 -24.01
N TYR A 84 -5.86 -0.29 -24.16
CA TYR A 84 -6.44 0.54 -25.23
C TYR A 84 -6.27 2.05 -25.01
N LYS A 85 -6.27 2.51 -23.76
CA LYS A 85 -6.27 3.94 -23.41
C LYS A 85 -4.88 4.50 -23.09
N ALA A 86 -3.91 3.63 -22.81
CA ALA A 86 -2.55 3.98 -22.41
C ALA A 86 -1.89 4.94 -23.42
N LYS A 87 -1.24 5.98 -22.93
CA LYS A 87 -0.50 6.96 -23.73
C LYS A 87 1.01 6.78 -23.60
N ASP A 88 1.45 6.23 -22.47
CA ASP A 88 2.85 5.97 -22.21
C ASP A 88 3.07 4.59 -21.58
N ARG A 89 4.33 4.28 -21.27
CA ARG A 89 4.70 3.02 -20.61
C ARG A 89 4.20 2.94 -19.16
N ASN A 90 4.08 4.08 -18.48
CA ASN A 90 3.74 4.11 -17.06
C ASN A 90 2.29 3.68 -16.86
N ASP A 91 1.39 4.05 -17.78
CA ASP A 91 -0.01 3.58 -17.78
C ASP A 91 -0.10 2.04 -17.80
N LEU A 92 0.72 1.40 -18.64
CA LEU A 92 0.75 -0.07 -18.73
C LEU A 92 1.33 -0.71 -17.46
N VAL A 93 2.38 -0.12 -16.88
CA VAL A 93 2.97 -0.61 -15.63
C VAL A 93 1.97 -0.48 -14.48
N ALA A 94 1.27 0.66 -14.38
CA ALA A 94 0.23 0.86 -13.38
C ALA A 94 -0.93 -0.14 -13.53
N GLY A 95 -1.29 -0.49 -14.77
CA GLY A 95 -2.28 -1.55 -15.04
C GLY A 95 -1.80 -2.94 -14.59
N ILE A 96 -0.51 -3.25 -14.76
CA ILE A 96 0.07 -4.50 -14.25
C ILE A 96 0.03 -4.52 -12.72
N ASP A 97 0.43 -3.42 -12.07
CA ASP A 97 0.44 -3.33 -10.61
C ASP A 97 -0.96 -3.48 -10.02
N GLU A 98 -1.97 -2.86 -10.64
CA GLU A 98 -3.38 -3.00 -10.22
C GLU A 98 -3.87 -4.44 -10.34
N PHE A 99 -3.52 -5.12 -11.42
CA PHE A 99 -3.83 -6.54 -11.59
C PHE A 99 -3.16 -7.38 -10.50
N LEU A 100 -1.87 -7.15 -10.23
CA LEU A 100 -1.09 -7.90 -9.24
C LEU A 100 -1.59 -7.71 -7.79
N ASP A 101 -2.14 -6.55 -7.45
CA ASP A 101 -2.73 -6.30 -6.11
C ASP A 101 -4.01 -7.12 -5.87
N GLN A 102 -4.69 -7.53 -6.94
CA GLN A 102 -5.97 -8.24 -6.85
C GLN A 102 -5.87 -9.75 -7.06
N VAL A 103 -4.77 -10.27 -7.61
CA VAL A 103 -4.63 -11.71 -7.82
C VAL A 103 -4.44 -12.45 -6.50
N THR A 104 -5.18 -13.54 -6.32
CA THR A 104 -4.95 -14.48 -5.22
C THR A 104 -3.87 -15.47 -5.62
N VAL A 105 -2.77 -15.51 -4.86
CA VAL A 105 -1.68 -16.46 -5.08
C VAL A 105 -1.95 -17.74 -4.29
N LEU A 106 -1.79 -18.89 -4.94
CA LEU A 106 -1.82 -20.19 -4.29
C LEU A 106 -0.39 -20.62 -3.92
N PRO A 107 -0.08 -20.90 -2.65
CA PRO A 107 1.25 -21.34 -2.25
C PRO A 107 1.63 -22.67 -2.90
N PRO A 108 2.88 -22.81 -3.39
CA PRO A 108 3.36 -24.07 -3.93
C PRO A 108 3.53 -25.12 -2.81
N GLY A 109 3.07 -26.36 -3.04
CA GLY A 109 3.32 -27.50 -2.16
C GLY A 109 2.36 -27.68 -0.98
N GLU A 110 1.55 -26.67 -0.64
CA GLU A 110 0.48 -26.78 0.38
C GLU A 110 -0.90 -27.05 -0.25
N TRP A 111 -0.98 -27.06 -1.58
CA TRP A 111 -2.22 -27.23 -2.32
C TRP A 111 -2.25 -28.57 -3.07
N ASP A 112 -3.31 -29.35 -2.85
CA ASP A 112 -3.58 -30.58 -3.60
C ASP A 112 -4.33 -30.23 -4.91
N PRO A 113 -3.76 -30.49 -6.10
CA PRO A 113 -4.43 -30.19 -7.37
C PRO A 113 -5.74 -30.96 -7.59
N SER A 114 -5.98 -32.03 -6.84
CA SER A 114 -7.17 -32.88 -6.96
C SER A 114 -8.38 -32.37 -6.16
N ILE A 115 -8.17 -31.48 -5.18
CA ILE A 115 -9.27 -30.90 -4.40
C ILE A 115 -9.87 -29.72 -5.18
N ARG A 116 -11.20 -29.76 -5.40
CA ARG A 116 -11.93 -28.68 -6.07
C ARG A 116 -12.12 -27.52 -5.09
N ILE A 117 -11.55 -26.35 -5.40
CA ILE A 117 -11.84 -25.12 -4.66
C ILE A 117 -13.32 -24.80 -4.83
N GLU A 118 -14.07 -24.79 -3.73
CA GLU A 118 -15.42 -24.24 -3.76
C GLU A 118 -15.32 -22.73 -4.03
N PRO A 119 -16.08 -22.20 -5.01
CA PRO A 119 -16.05 -20.78 -5.30
C PRO A 119 -16.38 -19.98 -4.02
N PRO A 120 -15.69 -18.85 -3.78
CA PRO A 120 -15.90 -18.05 -2.58
C PRO A 120 -17.38 -17.67 -2.45
N LYS A 121 -17.94 -17.80 -1.24
CA LYS A 121 -19.36 -17.55 -0.95
C LYS A 121 -19.79 -16.11 -1.27
N ASN A 122 -18.85 -15.17 -1.21
CA ASN A 122 -19.00 -13.80 -1.69
C ASN A 122 -17.83 -13.50 -2.62
N VAL A 123 -18.16 -13.06 -3.84
CA VAL A 123 -17.16 -12.55 -4.78
C VAL A 123 -16.63 -11.23 -4.20
N PRO A 124 -15.30 -11.02 -4.08
CA PRO A 124 -14.76 -9.74 -3.66
C PRO A 124 -15.33 -8.60 -4.51
N SER A 125 -15.70 -7.49 -3.87
CA SER A 125 -16.38 -6.38 -4.54
C SER A 125 -15.48 -5.74 -5.60
N GLN A 126 -15.88 -5.81 -6.86
CA GLN A 126 -15.23 -5.10 -7.99
C GLN A 126 -15.62 -3.61 -8.06
N GLU A 127 -16.13 -3.00 -6.99
CA GLU A 127 -16.59 -1.60 -7.03
C GLU A 127 -15.44 -0.60 -7.25
N LYS A 128 -14.23 -0.93 -6.76
CA LYS A 128 -13.00 -0.17 -7.09
C LYS A 128 -12.65 -0.20 -8.59
N ARG A 129 -13.18 -1.18 -9.32
CA ARG A 129 -12.90 -1.49 -10.74
C ARG A 129 -13.64 -0.60 -11.74
N LYS A 130 -14.73 0.06 -11.32
CA LYS A 130 -15.69 0.75 -12.20
C LYS A 130 -15.73 2.26 -12.05
N VAL A 131 -14.94 2.85 -11.14
CA VAL A 131 -14.90 4.31 -11.00
C VAL A 131 -14.13 4.86 -12.20
N PRO A 132 -14.76 5.56 -13.16
CA PRO A 132 -14.04 6.20 -14.24
C PRO A 132 -13.14 7.29 -13.63
N PRO A 133 -11.96 7.59 -14.20
CA PRO A 133 -11.39 8.90 -13.99
C PRO A 133 -12.43 9.90 -14.49
N LEU A 134 -12.85 10.83 -13.63
CA LEU A 134 -13.87 11.83 -13.97
C LEU A 134 -13.52 12.49 -15.32
N PRO A 135 -14.50 12.69 -16.22
CA PRO A 135 -14.26 13.39 -17.47
C PRO A 135 -13.94 14.86 -17.16
N ASN A 136 -12.78 15.32 -17.63
CA ASN A 136 -12.27 16.68 -17.49
C ASN A 136 -13.30 17.76 -17.88
N GLY A 137 -13.40 18.79 -17.05
CA GLY A 137 -13.96 20.08 -17.45
C GLY A 137 -14.50 20.96 -16.33
N ASP A 138 -13.65 21.44 -15.41
CA ASP A 138 -13.41 22.88 -15.29
C ASP A 138 -12.13 23.18 -14.49
N LEU A 139 -11.50 24.30 -14.81
CA LEU A 139 -10.13 24.68 -14.49
C LEU A 139 -9.78 24.66 -12.98
N GLY A 140 -8.67 24.00 -12.65
CA GLY A 140 -8.03 24.11 -11.33
C GLY A 140 -6.71 23.34 -11.24
N GLU A 141 -5.64 23.96 -11.72
CA GLU A 141 -4.20 23.72 -11.45
C GLU A 141 -3.63 22.30 -11.68
N ALA A 142 -2.60 22.26 -12.53
CA ALA A 142 -1.79 21.08 -12.81
C ALA A 142 -1.16 20.52 -11.52
N GLU A 143 -1.46 19.27 -11.18
CA GLU A 143 -0.64 18.50 -10.25
C GLU A 143 0.59 17.99 -11.00
N GLU A 144 1.74 18.58 -10.68
CA GLU A 144 3.10 18.09 -10.92
C GLU A 144 3.26 16.62 -10.47
N PRO A 145 4.20 15.86 -11.05
CA PRO A 145 4.36 14.42 -10.84
C PRO A 145 4.80 14.12 -9.39
N GLY A 146 3.82 13.88 -8.51
CA GLY A 146 4.02 13.65 -7.09
C GLY A 146 4.25 12.17 -6.76
N GLY A 147 5.39 11.88 -6.15
CA GLY A 147 5.76 10.55 -5.66
C GLY A 147 4.79 9.98 -4.61
N HIS A 148 4.96 8.69 -4.33
CA HIS A 148 4.22 7.86 -3.36
C HIS A 148 3.89 8.54 -2.01
N GLY A 149 2.88 9.41 -2.00
CA GLY A 149 2.36 10.06 -0.81
C GLY A 149 0.90 10.35 -1.04
N GLY A 150 0.04 9.89 -0.12
CA GLY A 150 -1.37 10.25 -0.15
C GLY A 150 -1.57 11.79 -0.08
N PRO A 151 -2.81 12.29 -0.24
CA PRO A 151 -3.14 13.72 -0.17
C PRO A 151 -2.77 14.40 1.17
N GLU A 152 -2.21 13.65 2.11
CA GLU A 152 -1.70 14.06 3.42
C GLU A 152 -0.26 14.59 3.35
N LEU A 153 0.50 14.20 2.32
CA LEU A 153 1.93 14.54 2.16
C LEU A 153 2.17 15.61 1.08
N GLN A 154 1.11 16.15 0.48
CA GLN A 154 1.23 17.22 -0.52
C GLN A 154 1.71 18.53 0.13
N ARG A 155 2.70 19.17 -0.49
CA ARG A 155 3.23 20.46 -0.03
C ARG A 155 2.19 21.56 -0.25
N THR A 156 1.74 22.17 0.84
CA THR A 156 0.69 23.21 0.84
C THR A 156 1.15 24.62 0.50
N GLY A 157 2.45 24.87 0.33
CA GLY A 157 3.01 26.18 -0.05
C GLY A 157 2.81 27.33 0.97
N ARG A 158 2.14 27.07 2.10
CA ARG A 158 1.87 28.03 3.18
C ARG A 158 2.57 27.58 4.46
N PHE A 159 3.03 28.53 5.26
CA PHE A 159 3.57 28.23 6.59
C PHE A 159 2.50 27.52 7.44
N PHE A 160 2.82 26.35 7.98
CA PHE A 160 1.89 25.44 8.67
C PHE A 160 0.65 24.95 7.88
N GLY A 161 0.64 25.07 6.54
CA GLY A 161 -0.53 24.68 5.75
C GLY A 161 -0.96 23.21 5.91
N GLY A 162 0.00 22.28 6.02
CA GLY A 162 -0.28 20.86 6.26
C GLY A 162 -0.96 20.62 7.60
N PHE A 163 -0.50 21.29 8.66
CA PHE A 163 -1.07 21.19 10.01
C PHE A 163 -2.55 21.63 10.04
N PHE A 164 -2.90 22.73 9.37
CA PHE A 164 -4.29 23.17 9.30
C PHE A 164 -5.18 22.20 8.51
N MET A 165 -4.67 21.59 7.44
CA MET A 165 -5.41 20.56 6.70
C MET A 165 -5.61 19.29 7.52
N ASP A 166 -4.61 18.88 8.29
CA ASP A 166 -4.71 17.73 9.20
C ASP A 166 -5.72 17.98 10.30
N ILE A 167 -5.74 19.17 10.91
CA ILE A 167 -6.79 19.55 11.88
C ILE A 167 -8.17 19.48 11.23
N LYS A 168 -8.34 20.07 10.03
CA LYS A 168 -9.62 20.09 9.33
C LYS A 168 -10.12 18.67 9.01
N ARG A 169 -9.22 17.76 8.66
CA ARG A 169 -9.54 16.34 8.35
C ARG A 169 -9.88 15.54 9.61
N LYS A 170 -9.15 15.78 10.72
CA LYS A 170 -9.33 15.05 11.99
C LYS A 170 -10.47 15.58 12.86
N ALA A 171 -10.77 16.88 12.81
CA ALA A 171 -11.81 17.52 13.62
C ALA A 171 -13.18 16.81 13.62
N PRO A 172 -13.76 16.36 12.47
CA PRO A 172 -15.06 15.68 12.49
C PRO A 172 -15.03 14.31 13.17
N HIS A 173 -13.87 13.64 13.18
CA HIS A 173 -13.69 12.30 13.77
C HIS A 173 -13.32 12.36 15.26
N TYR A 174 -12.84 13.51 15.74
CA TYR A 174 -12.37 13.64 17.12
C TYR A 174 -13.48 13.37 18.16
N LEU A 175 -14.73 13.68 17.83
CA LEU A 175 -15.87 13.39 18.71
C LEU A 175 -16.24 11.91 18.71
N SER A 176 -16.11 11.21 17.57
CA SER A 176 -16.37 9.77 17.51
C SER A 176 -15.34 8.97 18.30
N ASP A 177 -14.09 9.44 18.36
CA ASP A 177 -13.04 8.74 19.11
C ASP A 177 -13.40 8.56 20.60
N TYR A 178 -14.07 9.54 21.23
CA TYR A 178 -14.53 9.43 22.62
C TYR A 178 -15.74 8.51 22.77
N THR A 179 -16.67 8.51 21.82
CA THR A 179 -17.85 7.64 21.88
C THR A 179 -17.48 6.18 21.62
N ASP A 180 -16.56 5.95 20.69
CA ASP A 180 -16.12 4.62 20.27
C ASP A 180 -15.19 3.98 21.32
N ALA A 181 -14.45 4.80 22.07
CA ALA A 181 -13.63 4.36 23.21
C ALA A 181 -14.44 3.71 24.34
N LEU A 182 -15.74 3.98 24.44
CA LEU A 182 -16.63 3.36 25.44
C LEU A 182 -17.10 1.96 25.05
N SER A 183 -16.74 1.47 23.85
CA SER A 183 -17.05 0.11 23.44
C SER A 183 -16.33 -0.92 24.32
N LEU A 184 -17.00 -2.04 24.63
CA LEU A 184 -16.42 -3.12 25.45
C LEU A 184 -15.15 -3.72 24.82
N GLN A 185 -14.99 -3.61 23.50
CA GLN A 185 -13.82 -4.09 22.78
C GLN A 185 -12.55 -3.30 23.14
N CYS A 186 -12.66 -2.03 23.53
CA CYS A 186 -11.54 -1.20 23.99
C CYS A 186 -11.06 -1.55 25.40
N LEU A 187 -11.84 -2.29 26.19
CA LEU A 187 -11.50 -2.65 27.57
C LEU A 187 -10.20 -3.46 27.65
N ALA A 188 -9.99 -4.40 26.72
CA ALA A 188 -8.77 -5.19 26.64
C ALA A 188 -7.54 -4.31 26.38
N SER A 189 -7.66 -3.34 25.47
CA SER A 189 -6.60 -2.38 25.18
C SER A 189 -6.27 -1.49 26.37
N PHE A 190 -7.29 -1.04 27.13
CA PHE A 190 -7.06 -0.26 28.36
C PHE A 190 -6.30 -1.04 29.42
N LEU A 191 -6.69 -2.28 29.69
CA LEU A 191 -6.01 -3.13 30.67
C LEU A 191 -4.57 -3.44 30.26
N PHE A 192 -4.36 -3.73 28.96
CA PHE A 192 -3.02 -3.96 28.42
C PHE A 192 -2.12 -2.72 28.55
N LEU A 193 -2.59 -1.55 28.10
CA LEU A 193 -1.84 -0.29 28.21
C LEU A 193 -1.59 0.12 29.66
N TYR A 194 -2.56 -0.11 30.55
CA TYR A 194 -2.38 0.14 31.97
C TYR A 194 -1.20 -0.65 32.54
N CYS A 195 -1.17 -1.97 32.32
CA CYS A 195 -0.08 -2.82 32.78
C CYS A 195 1.25 -2.49 32.10
N ALA A 196 1.23 -2.21 30.78
CA ALA A 196 2.41 -1.88 30.00
C ALA A 196 3.05 -0.55 30.43
N CYS A 197 2.25 0.46 30.80
CA CYS A 197 2.74 1.77 31.19
C CYS A 197 3.05 1.86 32.70
N MET A 198 2.32 1.16 33.56
CA MET A 198 2.58 1.21 35.02
C MET A 198 3.92 0.60 35.39
N SER A 199 4.26 -0.57 34.84
CA SER A 199 5.44 -1.31 35.26
C SER A 199 6.74 -0.49 35.08
N PRO A 200 7.02 0.11 33.90
CA PRO A 200 8.19 0.95 33.72
C PRO A 200 8.21 2.16 34.65
N VAL A 201 7.07 2.83 34.83
CA VAL A 201 6.99 4.03 35.69
C VAL A 201 7.27 3.70 37.15
N ILE A 202 6.76 2.57 37.65
CA ILE A 202 7.03 2.12 39.02
C ILE A 202 8.50 1.71 39.16
N THR A 203 9.04 0.95 38.21
CA THR A 203 10.45 0.50 38.24
C THR A 203 11.41 1.68 38.22
N PHE A 204 11.25 2.62 37.27
CA PHE A 204 12.13 3.79 37.19
C PHE A 204 11.90 4.77 38.34
N GLY A 205 10.66 4.95 38.80
CA GLY A 205 10.37 5.78 39.96
C GLY A 205 10.95 5.23 41.26
N GLY A 206 11.06 3.91 41.41
CA GLY A 206 11.77 3.28 42.53
C GLY A 206 13.27 3.54 42.50
N LEU A 207 13.90 3.34 41.34
CA LEU A 207 15.33 3.65 41.14
C LEU A 207 15.65 5.14 41.34
N LEU A 208 14.72 6.01 40.94
CA LEU A 208 14.84 7.45 41.15
C LEU A 208 14.67 7.82 42.64
N GLY A 209 13.82 7.12 43.37
CA GLY A 209 13.68 7.26 44.82
C GLY A 209 14.98 6.97 45.54
N GLU A 210 15.67 5.89 45.17
CA GLU A 210 17.01 5.57 45.69
C GLU A 210 18.06 6.64 45.30
N ALA A 211 17.98 7.16 44.07
CA ALA A 211 18.92 8.15 43.57
C ALA A 211 18.74 9.56 44.16
N THR A 212 17.53 9.90 44.61
CA THR A 212 17.14 11.24 45.06
C THR A 212 16.85 11.33 46.55
N GLU A 213 17.28 10.33 47.34
CA GLU A 213 17.06 10.26 48.80
C GLU A 213 15.57 10.36 49.17
N GLY A 214 14.71 9.73 48.36
CA GLY A 214 13.27 9.71 48.55
C GLY A 214 12.53 10.99 48.15
N ARG A 215 13.22 12.00 47.58
CA ARG A 215 12.58 13.25 47.15
C ARG A 215 11.75 13.12 45.88
N ILE A 216 12.10 12.20 44.99
CA ILE A 216 11.30 11.83 43.81
C ILE A 216 11.23 10.32 43.75
N SER A 217 10.06 9.75 44.05
CA SER A 217 9.84 8.31 44.13
C SER A 217 8.78 7.85 43.12
N ALA A 218 8.27 6.63 43.30
CA ALA A 218 7.29 6.04 42.39
C ALA A 218 5.98 6.82 42.31
N ILE A 219 5.51 7.44 43.40
CA ILE A 219 4.23 8.16 43.44
C ILE A 219 4.31 9.47 42.64
N GLU A 220 5.37 10.24 42.83
CA GLU A 220 5.60 11.49 42.10
C GLU A 220 5.81 11.21 40.60
N SER A 221 6.50 10.12 40.29
CA SER A 221 6.71 9.65 38.91
C SER A 221 5.39 9.22 38.25
N LEU A 222 4.51 8.52 38.98
CA LEU A 222 3.17 8.16 38.52
C LEU A 222 2.31 9.39 38.25
N PHE A 223 2.33 10.36 39.18
CA PHE A 223 1.56 11.58 39.05
C PHE A 223 2.04 12.40 37.84
N GLY A 224 3.34 12.60 37.70
CA GLY A 224 3.95 13.29 36.55
C GLY A 224 3.62 12.61 35.23
N ALA A 225 3.80 11.29 35.15
CA ALA A 225 3.45 10.50 33.97
C ALA A 225 1.97 10.66 33.60
N SER A 226 1.05 10.62 34.58
CA SER A 226 -0.39 10.77 34.34
C SER A 226 -0.76 12.15 33.79
N MET A 227 -0.19 13.22 34.34
CA MET A 227 -0.44 14.59 33.87
C MET A 227 0.07 14.78 32.45
N THR A 228 1.30 14.33 32.17
CA THR A 228 1.87 14.40 30.82
C THR A 228 1.12 13.50 29.83
N GLY A 229 0.60 12.36 30.29
CA GLY A 229 -0.23 11.44 29.51
C GLY A 229 -1.54 12.07 29.05
N ILE A 230 -2.23 12.76 29.95
CA ILE A 230 -3.47 13.48 29.64
C ILE A 230 -3.17 14.64 28.69
N ALA A 231 -2.17 15.47 29.00
CA ALA A 231 -1.81 16.60 28.15
C ALA A 231 -1.42 16.14 26.74
N TYR A 232 -0.59 15.11 26.63
CA TYR A 232 -0.19 14.58 25.34
C TYR A 232 -1.38 13.97 24.59
N SER A 233 -2.23 13.17 25.23
CA SER A 233 -3.40 12.58 24.56
C SER A 233 -4.38 13.63 23.99
N LEU A 234 -4.50 14.79 24.63
CA LEU A 234 -5.37 15.88 24.17
C LEU A 234 -4.77 16.70 23.03
N PHE A 235 -3.45 16.90 23.02
CA PHE A 235 -2.79 17.85 22.11
C PHE A 235 -1.86 17.20 21.07
N ALA A 236 -1.57 15.90 21.18
CA ALA A 236 -0.64 15.23 20.27
C ALA A 236 -1.31 14.88 18.93
N GLY A 237 -0.61 15.21 17.84
CA GLY A 237 -1.00 14.81 16.49
C GLY A 237 -0.50 13.43 16.07
N GLN A 238 0.36 12.79 16.87
CA GLN A 238 1.08 11.56 16.51
C GLN A 238 0.73 10.39 17.46
N PRO A 239 0.20 9.28 16.93
CA PRO A 239 -0.27 8.13 17.72
C PRO A 239 0.84 7.18 18.22
N LEU A 240 2.11 7.40 17.85
CA LEU A 240 3.22 6.47 18.08
C LEU A 240 4.25 6.93 19.13
N THR A 241 3.84 7.76 20.09
CA THR A 241 4.75 8.23 21.15
C THR A 241 4.44 7.52 22.46
N ILE A 242 5.42 6.77 22.97
CA ILE A 242 5.36 6.15 24.30
C ILE A 242 5.79 7.21 25.32
N LEU A 243 4.89 7.56 26.23
CA LEU A 243 5.15 8.47 27.32
C LEU A 243 5.60 7.66 28.54
N GLY A 244 6.84 7.87 28.98
CA GLY A 244 7.36 7.20 30.15
C GLY A 244 8.76 7.68 30.51
N SER A 245 9.12 7.49 31.78
CA SER A 245 10.51 7.67 32.21
C SER A 245 11.36 6.58 31.57
N THR A 246 12.50 6.97 31.00
CA THR A 246 13.45 6.08 30.36
C THR A 246 14.79 6.16 31.08
N GLY A 247 15.65 5.15 30.90
CA GLY A 247 16.98 5.11 31.50
C GLY A 247 17.79 6.42 31.36
N PRO A 248 17.84 7.07 30.17
CA PRO A 248 18.53 8.34 30.00
C PRO A 248 17.97 9.48 30.84
N VAL A 249 16.64 9.57 30.96
CA VAL A 249 15.97 10.60 31.79
C VAL A 249 16.33 10.41 33.25
N LEU A 250 16.32 9.17 33.75
CA LEU A 250 16.73 8.85 35.11
C LEU A 250 18.18 9.25 35.37
N VAL A 251 19.11 8.94 34.45
CA VAL A 251 20.52 9.32 34.60
C VAL A 251 20.66 10.84 34.66
N PHE A 252 19.93 11.56 33.80
CA PHE A 252 19.92 13.02 33.80
C PHE A 252 19.41 13.60 35.13
N GLU A 253 18.25 13.14 35.61
CA GLU A 253 17.67 13.59 36.88
C GLU A 253 18.58 13.30 38.08
N LYS A 254 19.25 12.14 38.09
CA LYS A 254 20.24 11.79 39.09
C LYS A 254 21.45 12.74 39.08
N ILE A 255 21.96 13.09 37.89
CA ILE A 255 23.07 14.04 37.76
C ILE A 255 22.63 15.43 38.25
N LEU A 256 21.44 15.87 37.86
CA LEU A 256 20.89 17.17 38.25
C LEU A 256 20.69 17.26 39.77
N PHE A 257 20.16 16.19 40.38
CA PHE A 257 20.05 16.11 41.84
C PHE A 257 21.41 16.20 42.53
N LYS A 258 22.42 15.49 42.03
CA LYS A 258 23.79 15.57 42.54
C LYS A 258 24.43 16.94 42.38
N PHE A 259 24.11 17.64 41.29
CA PHE A 259 24.63 19.00 41.03
C PHE A 259 24.00 20.04 41.96
N CYS A 260 22.72 19.88 42.29
CA CYS A 260 21.98 20.79 43.18
C CYS A 260 22.19 20.49 44.67
N LYS A 261 23.05 19.54 45.02
CA LYS A 261 23.41 19.16 46.39
C LYS A 261 24.75 19.79 46.77
#